data_AF-A0A953IR24-F1
#
_entry.id   AF-A0A953IR24-F1
#
_cell.length_a   1.000
_cell.length_b   1.000
_cell.length_c   1.000
_cell.angle_alpha   90.00
_cell.angle_beta   90.00
_cell.angle_gamma   90.00
#
_symmetry.space_group_name_H-M   'P 1'
#
loop_
_entity.id
_entity.type
_entity.pdbx_description
1 polymer ?
#
loop_
_entity_poly.entity_id
_entity_poly.type
_entity_poly.pdbx_seq_one_letter_code
_entity_poly.pdbx_strand_id
1 'polypeptide(L)'
;MEVSRIRALRGPNLWSRHTAIEAVIRCDGAECAISALPDFEDRLRARFPNIGPMRPIGHEGEISVAHALAFAALGLQAQAGCPVTFTRVTQTIERCIFQVVVEYSEEEVGRLAVELAERLCRAAIDDAPFDLAAALAQLRELDEDVRLGPSTGSIVHAAAARGIPFRRLTQGSLVQFGWGSKQRRIQAAEVDRTGAIAETIAQDKQLTKHLLEAAGVPVPQGRPVVDADDAWTAMQEIGSAVVVKPQDGNQGKGVTVNVTTREQLDAAFASAAEYGSTVMVERFVPGHDFRLLVVGNKLVAAARRDPPHVIGDGVHTVRQLVDEVNSDPRRGDGHATSLTKIRFDDIALGRLALQGLTAESVPPQGTRVVLRNNANLSTGGTATDVTDEVHPEVAARAVAAAQMIGLDIAGVDVVCETMQKPLEEQAGAVVEVNAAPGLRMHLAPSFGKGRAVGEAVISDMFPEGEDGRIPVVAVTGTNGKTTTVRLIAHLLQGTGLRTGMTCTDGVYVGERRLDTGDCSGPKSARNVLMHPDVDAAVFETARGGLLREGLAFDRCDVAVVTNIGE
;
A
#
# COMPACT_ATOMS: atom_id res chain seq x y z
N MET A 1 17.41 34.68 -1.30
CA MET A 1 17.95 33.31 -1.43
C MET A 1 17.54 32.73 -2.77
N GLU A 2 18.45 31.98 -3.38
CA GLU A 2 18.27 31.37 -4.69
C GLU A 2 18.60 29.89 -4.63
N VAL A 3 17.69 29.03 -5.08
CA VAL A 3 17.92 27.60 -5.21
C VAL A 3 18.46 27.33 -6.62
N SER A 4 19.76 27.11 -6.73
CA SER A 4 20.44 27.01 -8.04
C SER A 4 20.41 25.60 -8.64
N ARG A 5 20.18 24.58 -7.81
CA ARG A 5 20.14 23.18 -8.25
C ARG A 5 19.35 22.33 -7.27
N ILE A 6 18.47 21.46 -7.78
CA ILE A 6 17.75 20.44 -7.01
C ILE A 6 17.96 19.07 -7.65
N ARG A 7 18.31 18.05 -6.87
CA ARG A 7 18.43 16.65 -7.30
C ARG A 7 17.77 15.72 -6.28
N ALA A 8 17.28 14.58 -6.76
CA ALA A 8 16.78 13.51 -5.90
C ALA A 8 17.79 12.37 -5.82
N LEU A 9 18.23 12.09 -4.60
CA LEU A 9 19.09 10.97 -4.25
C LEU A 9 18.18 9.78 -3.93
N ARG A 10 18.17 8.77 -4.80
CA ARG A 10 17.20 7.66 -4.83
C ARG A 10 17.72 6.38 -4.17
N GLY A 11 18.74 6.49 -3.34
CA GLY A 11 19.42 5.39 -2.68
C GLY A 11 20.46 5.91 -1.69
N PRO A 12 21.21 5.00 -1.03
CA PRO A 12 22.26 5.40 -0.10
C PRO A 12 23.23 6.37 -0.77
N ASN A 13 23.57 7.44 -0.06
CA ASN A 13 24.31 8.56 -0.61
C ASN A 13 25.36 9.05 0.39
N LEU A 14 26.05 10.14 0.03
CA LEU A 14 27.11 10.73 0.86
C LEU A 14 26.63 11.11 2.27
N TRP A 15 25.35 11.44 2.41
CA TRP A 15 24.80 12.06 3.61
C TRP A 15 24.12 11.07 4.53
N SER A 16 23.39 10.11 3.96
CA SER A 16 22.64 9.11 4.71
C SER A 16 22.31 7.88 3.86
N ARG A 17 21.71 6.86 4.49
CA ARG A 17 21.13 5.72 3.78
C ARG A 17 19.72 5.99 3.25
N HIS A 18 19.13 7.13 3.61
CA HIS A 18 17.78 7.52 3.23
C HIS A 18 17.78 8.15 1.84
N THR A 19 16.63 8.09 1.19
CA THR A 19 16.33 8.92 0.02
C THR A 19 16.24 10.38 0.43
N ALA A 20 16.81 11.29 -0.37
CA ALA A 20 16.86 12.70 -0.01
C ALA A 20 16.85 13.63 -1.22
N ILE A 21 16.23 14.80 -1.05
CA ILE A 21 16.38 15.92 -1.96
C ILE A 21 17.65 16.68 -1.58
N GLU A 22 18.58 16.81 -2.52
CA GLU A 22 19.76 17.66 -2.41
C GLU A 22 19.50 18.96 -3.18
N ALA A 23 19.56 20.09 -2.47
CA ALA A 23 19.47 21.42 -3.03
C ALA A 23 20.76 22.21 -2.79
N VAL A 24 21.19 23.00 -3.77
CA VAL A 24 22.23 24.02 -3.61
C VAL A 24 21.55 25.36 -3.46
N ILE A 25 21.80 26.02 -2.33
CA ILE A 25 21.13 27.26 -1.95
C ILE A 25 22.17 28.34 -1.77
N ARG A 26 22.02 29.43 -2.51
CA ARG A 26 22.77 30.65 -2.32
C ARG A 26 21.97 31.61 -1.44
N CYS A 27 22.60 32.05 -0.35
CA CYS A 27 22.09 33.09 0.52
C CYS A 27 22.83 34.40 0.20
N ASP A 28 22.12 35.52 0.08
CA ASP A 28 22.74 36.81 -0.17
C ASP A 28 22.66 37.72 1.07
N GLY A 29 23.72 38.50 1.30
CA GLY A 29 23.77 39.51 2.36
C GLY A 29 23.42 38.96 3.75
N ALA A 30 22.37 39.49 4.35
CA ALA A 30 21.91 39.12 5.69
C ALA A 30 21.38 37.67 5.78
N GLU A 31 21.03 37.03 4.67
CA GLU A 31 20.51 35.66 4.68
C GLU A 31 21.55 34.60 5.08
N CYS A 32 22.84 34.95 5.02
CA CYS A 32 23.92 34.05 5.44
C CYS A 32 23.91 33.79 6.94
N ALA A 33 23.29 34.67 7.73
CA ALA A 33 23.15 34.55 9.16
C ALA A 33 21.79 35.11 9.59
N ILE A 34 20.85 34.27 10.02
CA ILE A 34 19.52 34.70 10.46
C ILE A 34 19.58 35.74 11.59
N SER A 35 20.67 35.76 12.37
CA SER A 35 20.92 36.81 13.37
C SER A 35 21.07 38.22 12.78
N ALA A 36 21.39 38.34 11.49
CA ALA A 36 21.43 39.59 10.74
C ALA A 36 20.07 39.95 10.11
N LEU A 37 19.05 39.10 10.27
CA LEU A 37 17.67 39.34 9.84
C LEU A 37 16.77 39.58 11.06
N PRO A 38 16.47 40.85 11.42
CA PRO A 38 15.59 41.17 12.53
C PRO A 38 14.24 40.45 12.43
N ASP A 39 13.78 39.91 13.55
CA ASP A 39 12.49 39.25 13.72
C ASP A 39 12.22 38.07 12.77
N PHE A 40 13.21 37.59 12.00
CA PHE A 40 13.00 36.52 11.02
C PHE A 40 12.58 35.21 11.69
N GLU A 41 13.27 34.81 12.76
CA GLU A 41 12.93 33.57 13.48
C GLU A 41 11.53 33.66 14.11
N ASP A 42 11.18 34.79 14.73
CA ASP A 42 9.86 35.00 15.32
C ASP A 42 8.76 34.99 14.24
N ARG A 43 9.00 35.65 13.10
CA ARG A 43 8.10 35.65 11.95
C ARG A 43 7.92 34.27 11.34
N LEU A 44 8.99 33.48 11.26
CA LEU A 44 8.94 32.10 10.78
C LEU A 44 8.15 31.21 11.72
N ARG A 45 8.39 31.29 13.04
CA ARG A 45 7.66 30.54 14.06
C ARG A 45 6.19 30.94 14.15
N ALA A 46 5.86 32.21 13.93
CA ALA A 46 4.47 32.65 13.86
C ALA A 46 3.70 31.99 12.70
N ARG A 47 4.38 31.77 11.56
CA ARG A 47 3.80 31.14 10.36
C ARG A 47 3.84 29.61 10.43
N PHE A 48 4.85 29.04 11.09
CA PHE A 48 5.00 27.61 11.32
C PHE A 48 5.39 27.31 12.77
N PRO A 49 4.43 27.26 13.71
CA PRO A 49 4.72 27.10 15.14
C PRO A 49 5.44 25.80 15.51
N ASN A 50 5.16 24.73 14.77
CA ASN A 50 5.75 23.40 14.99
C ASN A 50 7.10 23.21 14.26
N ILE A 51 7.71 24.29 13.74
CA ILE A 51 9.06 24.20 13.19
C ILE A 51 10.03 23.82 14.32
N GLY A 52 10.74 22.71 14.13
CA GLY A 52 11.72 22.21 15.09
C GLY A 52 12.84 23.23 15.39
N PRO A 53 13.74 22.92 16.35
CA PRO A 53 14.88 23.78 16.61
C PRO A 53 15.75 23.91 15.35
N MET A 54 15.93 25.15 14.87
CA MET A 54 16.70 25.43 13.64
C MET A 54 18.21 25.24 13.82
N ARG A 55 18.68 25.09 15.06
CA ARG A 55 20.07 24.79 15.36
C ARG A 55 20.23 23.27 15.51
N PRO A 56 20.98 22.61 14.61
CA PRO A 56 21.32 21.21 14.80
C PRO A 56 22.11 21.03 16.10
N ILE A 57 21.88 19.92 16.80
CA ILE A 57 22.65 19.57 18.01
C ILE A 57 24.13 19.48 17.65
N GLY A 58 24.99 20.24 18.34
CA GLY A 58 26.43 20.28 18.10
C GLY A 58 26.88 21.26 16.99
N HIS A 59 25.99 22.09 16.44
CA HIS A 59 26.37 23.13 15.48
C HIS A 59 26.80 24.43 16.20
N GLU A 60 28.09 24.75 16.12
CA GLU A 60 28.68 25.97 16.71
C GLU A 60 28.70 27.19 15.76
N GLY A 61 28.31 27.00 14.49
CA GLY A 61 28.33 28.04 13.46
C GLY A 61 27.12 28.97 13.41
N GLU A 62 27.18 29.93 12.49
CA GLU A 62 26.06 30.81 12.13
C GLU A 62 24.95 30.02 11.41
N ILE A 63 23.71 30.25 11.82
CA ILE A 63 22.53 29.65 11.20
C ILE A 63 22.11 30.55 10.05
N SER A 64 22.11 30.03 8.82
CA SER A 64 21.64 30.74 7.62
C SER A 64 20.17 30.46 7.31
N VAL A 65 19.57 31.21 6.38
CA VAL A 65 18.22 30.91 5.87
C VAL A 65 18.16 29.51 5.23
N ALA A 66 19.27 28.99 4.68
CA ALA A 66 19.32 27.62 4.18
C ALA A 66 19.07 26.56 5.27
N HIS A 67 19.45 26.83 6.52
CA HIS A 67 19.11 25.97 7.66
C HIS A 67 17.61 26.05 7.97
N ALA A 68 17.04 27.26 8.01
CA ALA A 68 15.61 27.46 8.22
C ALA A 68 14.77 26.71 7.17
N LEU A 69 15.17 26.79 5.89
CA LEU A 69 14.53 26.07 4.79
C LEU A 69 14.59 24.56 4.98
N ALA A 70 15.74 24.02 5.37
CA ALA A 70 15.92 22.59 5.59
C ALA A 70 14.99 22.04 6.68
N PHE A 71 14.93 22.73 7.83
CA PHE A 71 14.05 22.36 8.94
C PHE A 71 12.57 22.60 8.62
N ALA A 72 12.24 23.65 7.87
CA ALA A 72 10.88 23.88 7.39
C ALA A 72 10.43 22.75 6.46
N ALA A 73 11.25 22.34 5.48
CA ALA A 73 10.91 21.27 4.54
C ALA A 73 10.73 19.92 5.25
N LEU A 74 11.61 19.59 6.21
CA LEU A 74 11.47 18.39 7.02
C LEU A 74 10.21 18.44 7.90
N GLY A 75 9.97 19.57 8.56
CA GLY A 75 8.81 19.77 9.45
C GLY A 75 7.48 19.72 8.71
N LEU A 76 7.40 20.32 7.51
CA LEU A 76 6.21 20.28 6.66
C LEU A 76 5.85 18.84 6.27
N GLN A 77 6.83 18.04 5.85
CA GLN A 77 6.62 16.62 5.54
C GLN A 77 6.17 15.83 6.79
N ALA A 78 6.87 16.01 7.92
CA ALA A 78 6.52 15.30 9.16
C ALA A 78 5.10 15.64 9.64
N GLN A 79 4.68 16.91 9.55
CA GLN A 79 3.32 17.34 9.93
C GLN A 79 2.25 16.95 8.88
N ALA A 80 2.66 16.71 7.63
CA ALA A 80 1.81 16.08 6.61
C ALA A 80 1.62 14.58 6.86
N GLY A 81 2.44 13.95 7.70
CA GLY A 81 2.34 12.52 8.07
C GLY A 81 3.39 11.63 7.41
N CYS A 82 4.34 12.21 6.68
CA CYS A 82 5.42 11.46 6.06
C CYS A 82 6.45 11.00 7.12
N PRO A 83 6.93 9.75 7.08
CA PRO A 83 7.84 9.19 8.08
C PRO A 83 9.31 9.61 7.81
N VAL A 84 9.59 10.92 7.89
CA VAL A 84 10.92 11.50 7.64
C VAL A 84 11.53 12.10 8.89
N THR A 85 12.85 12.00 9.05
CA THR A 85 13.55 12.43 10.27
C THR A 85 14.90 13.11 10.01
N PHE A 86 15.46 12.95 8.81
CA PHE A 86 16.80 13.39 8.51
C PHE A 86 16.84 14.67 7.65
N THR A 87 17.63 15.64 8.11
CA THR A 87 18.08 16.76 7.28
C THR A 87 19.52 17.14 7.63
N ARG A 88 20.24 17.70 6.67
CA ARG A 88 21.60 18.20 6.87
C ARG A 88 21.85 19.43 6.00
N VAL A 89 22.55 20.40 6.57
CA VAL A 89 23.02 21.59 5.86
C VAL A 89 24.52 21.70 6.01
N THR A 90 25.24 21.89 4.91
CA THR A 90 26.70 22.05 4.90
C THR A 90 27.07 23.21 3.99
N GLN A 91 27.88 24.15 4.49
CA GLN A 91 28.41 25.21 3.64
C GLN A 91 29.45 24.63 2.67
N THR A 92 29.41 25.07 1.42
CA THR A 92 30.43 24.73 0.43
C THR A 92 31.72 25.53 0.65
N ILE A 93 32.72 25.29 -0.20
CA ILE A 93 33.94 26.11 -0.24
C ILE A 93 33.65 27.59 -0.57
N GLU A 94 32.54 27.86 -1.27
CA GLU A 94 32.09 29.21 -1.55
C GLU A 94 31.22 29.71 -0.39
N ARG A 95 31.58 30.89 0.13
CA ARG A 95 30.87 31.51 1.26
C ARG A 95 29.41 31.80 0.87
N CYS A 96 28.50 31.55 1.81
CA CYS A 96 27.05 31.72 1.65
C CYS A 96 26.40 30.82 0.59
N ILE A 97 27.10 29.79 0.11
CA ILE A 97 26.51 28.73 -0.71
C ILE A 97 26.45 27.46 0.15
N PHE A 98 25.26 26.89 0.26
CA PHE A 98 24.96 25.75 1.13
C PHE A 98 24.44 24.57 0.32
N GLN A 99 24.86 23.37 0.68
CA GLN A 99 24.23 22.12 0.30
C GLN A 99 23.21 21.75 1.39
N VAL A 100 21.94 21.70 0.99
CA VAL A 100 20.81 21.33 1.85
C VAL A 100 20.31 19.96 1.42
N VAL A 101 20.19 19.06 2.40
CA VAL A 101 19.76 17.68 2.20
C VAL A 101 18.54 17.45 3.08
N VAL A 102 17.42 17.05 2.47
CA VAL A 102 16.16 16.80 3.18
C VAL A 102 15.67 15.40 2.80
N GLU A 103 15.49 14.53 3.78
CA GLU A 103 14.92 13.21 3.56
C GLU A 103 13.51 13.30 2.96
N TYR A 104 13.16 12.33 2.10
CA TYR A 104 11.80 12.16 1.60
C TYR A 104 11.40 10.68 1.62
N SER A 105 10.12 10.40 1.86
CA SER A 105 9.51 9.08 1.63
C SER A 105 9.08 8.93 0.17
N GLU A 106 8.42 9.95 -0.38
CA GLU A 106 7.97 10.03 -1.77
C GLU A 106 8.60 11.25 -2.45
N GLU A 107 9.17 11.05 -3.65
CA GLU A 107 10.03 12.07 -4.29
C GLU A 107 9.25 13.36 -4.60
N GLU A 108 8.02 13.23 -5.10
CA GLU A 108 7.17 14.37 -5.46
C GLU A 108 6.79 15.21 -4.22
N VAL A 109 6.49 14.54 -3.10
CA VAL A 109 6.20 15.18 -1.81
C VAL A 109 7.43 15.91 -1.28
N GLY A 110 8.61 15.29 -1.34
CA GLY A 110 9.87 15.92 -0.92
C GLY A 110 10.21 17.16 -1.73
N ARG A 111 9.96 17.13 -3.05
CA ARG A 111 10.16 18.31 -3.93
C ARG A 111 9.20 19.43 -3.58
N LEU A 112 7.92 19.13 -3.44
CA LEU A 112 6.90 20.11 -3.06
C LEU A 112 7.19 20.70 -1.67
N ALA A 113 7.66 19.89 -0.73
CA ALA A 113 8.02 20.37 0.60
C ALA A 113 9.17 21.38 0.59
N VAL A 114 10.20 21.15 -0.25
CA VAL A 114 11.30 22.12 -0.43
C VAL A 114 10.79 23.43 -1.04
N GLU A 115 9.91 23.35 -2.05
CA GLU A 115 9.29 24.55 -2.66
C GLU A 115 8.44 25.34 -1.66
N LEU A 116 7.59 24.65 -0.88
CA LEU A 116 6.76 25.27 0.15
C LEU A 116 7.60 25.87 1.28
N ALA A 117 8.69 25.20 1.68
CA ALA A 117 9.64 25.72 2.65
C ALA A 117 10.36 26.98 2.14
N GLU A 118 10.70 27.02 0.85
CA GLU A 118 11.26 28.21 0.22
C GLU A 118 10.28 29.40 0.29
N ARG A 119 9.01 29.16 -0.07
CA ARG A 119 7.93 30.15 0.02
C ARG A 119 7.71 30.62 1.45
N LEU A 120 7.72 29.71 2.43
CA LEU A 120 7.59 30.04 3.85
C LEU A 120 8.75 30.93 4.33
N CYS A 121 9.99 30.61 3.97
CA CYS A 121 11.15 31.41 4.35
C CYS A 121 11.12 32.80 3.70
N ARG A 122 10.74 32.91 2.42
CA ARG A 122 10.54 34.22 1.77
C ARG A 122 9.44 35.04 2.45
N ALA A 123 8.31 34.42 2.76
CA ALA A 123 7.23 35.08 3.47
C ALA A 123 7.67 35.59 4.86
N ALA A 124 8.55 34.87 5.55
CA ALA A 124 9.14 35.32 6.81
C ALA A 124 10.14 36.49 6.61
N ILE A 125 10.93 36.50 5.54
CA ILE A 125 11.84 37.62 5.20
C ILE A 125 11.06 38.89 4.88
N ASP A 126 10.05 38.78 4.02
CA ASP A 126 9.27 39.89 3.48
C ASP A 126 8.11 40.35 4.39
N ASP A 127 7.93 39.67 5.53
CA ASP A 127 6.75 39.78 6.41
C ASP A 127 5.40 39.57 5.70
N ALA A 128 5.36 38.74 4.67
CA ALA A 128 4.14 38.37 3.97
C ALA A 128 3.39 37.22 4.68
N PRO A 129 2.06 37.09 4.54
CA PRO A 129 1.33 35.95 5.10
C PRO A 129 1.71 34.62 4.43
N PHE A 130 1.62 33.52 5.17
CA PHE A 130 1.78 32.15 4.65
C PHE A 130 0.65 31.27 5.18
N ASP A 131 -0.12 30.66 4.27
CA ASP A 131 -1.19 29.74 4.63
C ASP A 131 -0.62 28.33 4.87
N LEU A 132 -0.25 28.07 6.13
CA LEU A 132 0.26 26.77 6.55
C LEU A 132 -0.78 25.66 6.39
N ALA A 133 -2.07 25.95 6.61
CA ALA A 133 -3.11 24.94 6.53
C ALA A 133 -3.28 24.46 5.08
N ALA A 134 -3.30 25.39 4.12
CA ALA A 134 -3.34 25.05 2.70
C ALA A 134 -2.08 24.29 2.25
N ALA A 135 -0.89 24.69 2.71
CA ALA A 135 0.36 24.00 2.37
C ALA A 135 0.38 22.55 2.88
N LEU A 136 -0.06 22.32 4.14
CA LEU A 136 -0.15 20.99 4.71
C LEU A 136 -1.24 20.14 4.04
N ALA A 137 -2.36 20.74 3.63
CA ALA A 137 -3.41 20.03 2.90
C ALA A 137 -2.90 19.55 1.53
N GLN A 138 -2.19 20.41 0.79
CA GLN A 138 -1.57 20.04 -0.50
C GLN A 138 -0.56 18.90 -0.35
N LEU A 139 0.29 18.94 0.69
CA LEU A 139 1.25 17.86 0.95
C LEU A 139 0.56 16.54 1.32
N ARG A 140 -0.50 16.58 2.13
CA ARG A 140 -1.28 15.40 2.51
C ARG A 140 -1.98 14.77 1.30
N GLU A 141 -2.65 15.59 0.49
CA GLU A 141 -3.33 15.13 -0.72
C GLU A 141 -2.34 14.48 -1.69
N LEU A 142 -1.19 15.12 -1.93
CA LEU A 142 -0.15 14.55 -2.78
C LEU A 142 0.44 13.25 -2.21
N ASP A 143 0.76 13.21 -0.91
CA ASP A 143 1.26 12.00 -0.25
C ASP A 143 0.25 10.86 -0.33
N GLU A 144 -1.04 11.14 -0.14
CA GLU A 144 -2.12 10.17 -0.28
C GLU A 144 -2.24 9.60 -1.69
N ASP A 145 -2.06 10.43 -2.71
CA ASP A 145 -2.16 10.03 -4.11
C ASP A 145 -0.98 9.17 -4.57
N VAL A 146 0.24 9.50 -4.12
CA VAL A 146 1.46 8.87 -4.65
C VAL A 146 1.92 7.68 -3.81
N ARG A 147 1.68 7.66 -2.49
CA ARG A 147 2.21 6.60 -1.61
C ARG A 147 1.61 5.22 -1.90
N LEU A 148 2.27 4.19 -1.41
CA LEU A 148 1.72 2.83 -1.45
C LEU A 148 0.46 2.73 -0.58
N GLY A 149 -0.60 2.15 -1.13
CA GLY A 149 -1.82 1.85 -0.40
C GLY A 149 -1.56 0.90 0.79
N PRO A 150 -2.46 0.89 1.81
CA PRO A 150 -2.19 0.24 3.10
C PRO A 150 -1.83 -1.25 3.01
N SER A 151 -2.46 -1.99 2.08
CA SER A 151 -2.14 -3.41 1.86
C SER A 151 -0.69 -3.59 1.39
N THR A 152 -0.31 -2.95 0.28
CA THR A 152 1.03 -3.04 -0.29
C THR A 152 2.08 -2.43 0.64
N GLY A 153 1.77 -1.29 1.25
CA GLY A 153 2.63 -0.64 2.23
C GLY A 153 2.95 -1.56 3.41
N SER A 154 1.97 -2.32 3.92
CA SER A 154 2.21 -3.26 5.03
C SER A 154 3.20 -4.39 4.67
N ILE A 155 3.14 -4.90 3.44
CA ILE A 155 4.05 -5.95 2.94
C ILE A 155 5.45 -5.35 2.75
N VAL A 156 5.54 -4.13 2.19
CA VAL A 156 6.80 -3.41 2.02
C VAL A 156 7.48 -3.07 3.34
N HIS A 157 6.72 -2.59 4.33
CA HIS A 157 7.26 -2.30 5.66
C HIS A 157 7.77 -3.58 6.34
N ALA A 158 7.06 -4.70 6.22
CA ALA A 158 7.52 -5.99 6.74
C ALA A 158 8.81 -6.46 6.05
N ALA A 159 8.93 -6.27 4.73
CA ALA A 159 10.16 -6.57 4.00
C ALA A 159 11.33 -5.72 4.50
N ALA A 160 11.13 -4.41 4.61
CA ALA A 160 12.14 -3.48 5.09
C ALA A 160 12.58 -3.77 6.53
N ALA A 161 11.64 -4.12 7.43
CA ALA A 161 11.93 -4.51 8.80
C ALA A 161 12.78 -5.78 8.89
N ARG A 162 12.60 -6.71 7.95
CA ARG A 162 13.44 -7.91 7.80
C ARG A 162 14.72 -7.66 7.00
N GLY A 163 14.95 -6.42 6.56
CA GLY A 163 16.10 -6.06 5.76
C GLY A 163 16.08 -6.64 4.35
N ILE A 164 14.92 -7.00 3.79
CA ILE A 164 14.78 -7.39 2.38
C ILE A 164 14.67 -6.11 1.54
N PRO A 165 15.55 -5.91 0.55
CA PRO A 165 15.50 -4.70 -0.25
C PRO A 165 14.31 -4.75 -1.21
N PHE A 166 13.79 -3.58 -1.58
CA PHE A 166 12.65 -3.50 -2.49
C PHE A 166 12.75 -2.32 -3.44
N ARG A 167 11.93 -2.37 -4.50
CA ARG A 167 11.76 -1.29 -5.45
C ARG A 167 10.36 -1.31 -6.04
N ARG A 168 9.71 -0.14 -6.05
CA ARG A 168 8.47 0.06 -6.80
C ARG A 168 8.77 0.15 -8.30
N LEU A 169 8.03 -0.62 -9.11
CA LEU A 169 8.25 -0.72 -10.56
C LEU A 169 7.30 0.17 -11.37
N THR A 170 6.17 0.57 -10.81
CA THR A 170 5.16 1.44 -11.44
C THR A 170 4.71 2.53 -10.47
N GLN A 171 3.88 3.46 -10.94
CA GLN A 171 3.14 4.37 -10.04
C GLN A 171 2.01 3.65 -9.28
N GLY A 172 1.69 2.40 -9.64
CA GLY A 172 0.72 1.56 -8.93
C GLY A 172 1.38 0.74 -7.83
N SER A 173 0.76 -0.41 -7.52
CA SER A 173 1.17 -1.32 -6.45
C SER A 173 2.11 -2.45 -6.89
N LEU A 174 2.78 -2.32 -8.05
CA LEU A 174 3.76 -3.30 -8.51
C LEU A 174 5.10 -3.06 -7.80
N VAL A 175 5.48 -4.01 -6.94
CA VAL A 175 6.71 -3.92 -6.16
C VAL A 175 7.56 -5.16 -6.36
N GLN A 176 8.86 -4.96 -6.58
CA GLN A 176 9.87 -6.00 -6.56
C GLN A 176 10.56 -6.01 -5.20
N PHE A 177 10.75 -7.21 -4.64
CA PHE A 177 11.58 -7.50 -3.48
C PHE A 177 12.81 -8.27 -3.93
N GLY A 178 13.95 -8.05 -3.28
CA GLY A 178 15.19 -8.73 -3.64
C GLY A 178 15.73 -8.37 -5.02
N TRP A 179 16.90 -8.91 -5.32
CA TRP A 179 17.70 -8.61 -6.51
C TRP A 179 18.02 -9.86 -7.32
N GLY A 180 18.22 -9.67 -8.63
CA GLY A 180 18.70 -10.71 -9.52
C GLY A 180 17.79 -11.94 -9.56
N SER A 181 18.39 -13.11 -9.44
CA SER A 181 17.72 -14.41 -9.41
C SER A 181 16.97 -14.70 -8.11
N LYS A 182 17.17 -13.91 -7.06
CA LYS A 182 16.42 -14.02 -5.79
C LYS A 182 15.24 -13.04 -5.70
N GLN A 183 14.99 -12.28 -6.76
CA GLN A 183 13.90 -11.31 -6.75
C GLN A 183 12.54 -12.01 -6.68
N ARG A 184 11.59 -11.36 -6.01
CA ARG A 184 10.18 -11.72 -5.98
C ARG A 184 9.33 -10.50 -6.24
N ARG A 185 8.08 -10.67 -6.67
CA ARG A 185 7.19 -9.52 -6.97
C ARG A 185 5.82 -9.67 -6.34
N ILE A 186 5.20 -8.52 -6.09
CA ILE A 186 3.78 -8.42 -5.75
C ILE A 186 3.09 -7.40 -6.64
N GLN A 187 1.81 -7.63 -6.89
CA GLN A 187 0.86 -6.64 -7.39
C GLN A 187 -0.23 -6.48 -6.33
N ALA A 188 -0.31 -5.31 -5.69
CA ALA A 188 -1.18 -5.11 -4.54
C ALA A 188 -0.86 -6.06 -3.37
N ALA A 189 -1.66 -7.12 -3.18
CA ALA A 189 -1.45 -8.18 -2.19
C ALA A 189 -1.22 -9.56 -2.85
N GLU A 190 -1.27 -9.65 -4.18
CA GLU A 190 -1.00 -10.86 -4.93
C GLU A 190 0.52 -11.05 -5.11
N VAL A 191 1.00 -12.29 -5.11
CA VAL A 191 2.41 -12.64 -5.26
C VAL A 191 2.68 -13.25 -6.63
N ASP A 192 3.91 -13.12 -7.11
CA ASP A 192 4.40 -13.65 -8.40
C ASP A 192 4.22 -15.15 -8.64
N ARG A 193 3.97 -15.94 -7.60
CA ARG A 193 3.69 -17.38 -7.68
C ARG A 193 2.24 -17.68 -8.04
N THR A 194 1.32 -16.75 -7.78
CA THR A 194 -0.10 -16.91 -8.10
C THR A 194 -0.28 -16.84 -9.61
N GLY A 195 -0.81 -17.92 -10.18
CA GLY A 195 -0.95 -18.04 -11.63
C GLY A 195 -2.21 -17.32 -12.14
N ALA A 196 -2.14 -16.74 -13.34
CA ALA A 196 -3.28 -16.08 -13.99
C ALA A 196 -4.51 -17.01 -14.14
N ILE A 197 -4.30 -18.33 -14.22
CA ILE A 197 -5.39 -19.32 -14.24
C ILE A 197 -6.13 -19.32 -12.89
N ALA A 198 -5.42 -19.28 -11.77
CA ALA A 198 -6.03 -19.24 -10.44
C ALA A 198 -6.82 -17.95 -10.23
N GLU A 199 -6.30 -16.81 -10.70
CA GLU A 199 -7.01 -15.53 -10.70
C GLU A 199 -8.30 -15.61 -11.53
N THR A 200 -8.23 -16.18 -12.73
CA THR A 200 -9.39 -16.36 -13.61
C THR A 200 -10.45 -17.25 -12.97
N ILE A 201 -10.02 -18.34 -12.31
CA ILE A 201 -10.93 -19.22 -11.56
C ILE A 201 -11.62 -18.43 -10.45
N ALA A 202 -10.87 -17.67 -9.64
CA ALA A 202 -11.42 -16.89 -8.53
C ALA A 202 -12.45 -15.83 -8.97
N GLN A 203 -12.32 -15.30 -10.19
CA GLN A 203 -13.30 -14.38 -10.78
C GLN A 203 -14.59 -15.07 -11.27
N ASP A 204 -14.51 -16.36 -11.62
CA ASP A 204 -15.67 -17.17 -11.99
C ASP A 204 -16.29 -17.82 -10.75
N LYS A 205 -17.38 -17.23 -10.26
CA LYS A 205 -18.09 -17.72 -9.07
C LYS A 205 -18.63 -19.14 -9.24
N GLN A 206 -19.05 -19.52 -10.44
CA GLN A 206 -19.64 -20.85 -10.67
C GLN A 206 -18.54 -21.90 -10.71
N LEU A 207 -17.45 -21.65 -11.43
CA LEU A 207 -16.30 -22.55 -11.46
C LEU A 207 -15.66 -22.66 -10.07
N THR A 208 -15.45 -21.54 -9.38
CA THR A 208 -14.96 -21.52 -7.99
C THR A 208 -15.81 -22.44 -7.12
N LYS A 209 -17.14 -22.31 -7.14
CA LYS A 209 -18.03 -23.15 -6.34
C LYS A 209 -17.91 -24.63 -6.65
N HIS A 210 -17.95 -25.01 -7.93
CA HIS A 210 -17.81 -26.42 -8.30
C HIS A 210 -16.49 -27.02 -7.80
N LEU A 211 -15.40 -26.26 -7.87
CA LEU A 211 -14.10 -26.69 -7.36
C LEU A 211 -14.10 -26.80 -5.83
N LEU A 212 -14.70 -25.84 -5.13
CA LEU A 212 -14.84 -25.88 -3.67
C LEU A 212 -15.68 -27.08 -3.21
N GLU A 213 -16.81 -27.37 -3.88
CA GLU A 213 -17.62 -28.57 -3.60
C GLU A 213 -16.83 -29.85 -3.80
N ALA A 214 -16.07 -29.95 -4.90
CA ALA A 214 -15.22 -31.11 -5.17
C ALA A 214 -14.12 -31.30 -4.10
N ALA A 215 -13.68 -30.23 -3.45
CA ALA A 215 -12.76 -30.26 -2.31
C ALA A 215 -13.42 -30.53 -0.95
N GLY A 216 -14.75 -30.72 -0.92
CA GLY A 216 -15.52 -30.89 0.31
C GLY A 216 -15.61 -29.61 1.16
N VAL A 217 -15.45 -28.43 0.54
CA VAL A 217 -15.67 -27.14 1.19
C VAL A 217 -17.17 -26.79 1.07
N PRO A 218 -17.86 -26.51 2.18
CA PRO A 218 -19.28 -26.13 2.12
C PRO A 218 -19.49 -24.83 1.33
N VAL A 219 -20.37 -24.86 0.33
CA VAL A 219 -20.81 -23.67 -0.43
C VAL A 219 -22.34 -23.61 -0.49
N PRO A 220 -22.94 -22.43 -0.77
CA PRO A 220 -24.38 -22.35 -0.98
C PRO A 220 -24.77 -23.07 -2.28
N GLN A 221 -25.60 -24.10 -2.16
CA GLN A 221 -26.18 -24.84 -3.28
C GLN A 221 -27.07 -23.93 -4.12
N GLY A 222 -26.99 -24.06 -5.44
CA GLY A 222 -27.75 -23.23 -6.37
C GLY A 222 -27.32 -23.42 -7.81
N ARG A 223 -28.01 -22.73 -8.73
CA ARG A 223 -27.69 -22.76 -10.16
C ARG A 223 -28.05 -21.46 -10.87
N PRO A 224 -27.39 -21.16 -12.01
CA PRO A 224 -27.87 -20.15 -12.94
C PRO A 224 -29.29 -20.47 -13.42
N VAL A 225 -30.06 -19.41 -13.66
CA VAL A 225 -31.45 -19.49 -14.10
C VAL A 225 -31.69 -18.55 -15.28
N VAL A 226 -32.57 -18.96 -16.20
CA VAL A 226 -32.78 -18.22 -17.46
C VAL A 226 -33.92 -17.21 -17.40
N ASP A 227 -34.92 -17.45 -16.56
CA ASP A 227 -36.08 -16.58 -16.36
C ASP A 227 -36.64 -16.73 -14.94
N ALA A 228 -37.69 -15.96 -14.62
CA ALA A 228 -38.32 -15.96 -13.31
C ALA A 228 -39.02 -17.28 -12.95
N ASP A 229 -39.49 -18.04 -13.95
CA ASP A 229 -40.15 -19.34 -13.73
C ASP A 229 -39.12 -20.44 -13.45
N ASP A 230 -37.98 -20.40 -14.14
CA ASP A 230 -36.82 -21.23 -13.84
C ASP A 230 -36.23 -20.87 -12.47
N ALA A 231 -36.18 -19.57 -12.12
CA ALA A 231 -35.80 -19.11 -10.79
C ALA A 231 -36.70 -19.69 -9.70
N TRP A 232 -38.02 -19.70 -9.94
CA TRP A 232 -38.97 -20.30 -9.00
C TRP A 232 -38.77 -21.80 -8.88
N THR A 233 -38.53 -22.49 -9.99
CA THR A 233 -38.21 -23.92 -10.00
C THR A 233 -36.96 -24.21 -9.17
N ALA A 234 -35.88 -23.44 -9.38
CA ALA A 234 -34.65 -23.56 -8.59
C ALA A 234 -34.88 -23.30 -7.09
N MET A 235 -35.71 -22.31 -6.74
CA MET A 235 -36.09 -22.05 -5.35
C MET A 235 -36.86 -23.23 -4.72
N GLN A 236 -37.78 -23.85 -5.47
CA GLN A 236 -38.52 -25.03 -5.01
C GLN A 236 -37.60 -26.25 -4.85
N GLU A 237 -36.62 -26.44 -5.74
CA GLU A 237 -35.58 -27.48 -5.64
C GLU A 237 -34.73 -27.32 -4.36
N ILE A 238 -34.39 -26.09 -4.00
CA ILE A 238 -33.63 -25.78 -2.76
C ILE A 238 -34.49 -25.99 -1.50
N GLY A 239 -35.80 -25.70 -1.57
CA GLY A 239 -36.75 -25.96 -0.48
C GLY A 239 -36.59 -25.05 0.75
N SER A 240 -35.84 -23.96 0.65
CA SER A 240 -35.66 -22.96 1.72
C SER A 240 -35.57 -21.55 1.16
N ALA A 241 -35.37 -20.55 2.03
CA ALA A 241 -35.07 -19.18 1.59
C ALA A 241 -33.87 -19.16 0.63
N VAL A 242 -33.91 -18.26 -0.35
CA VAL A 242 -32.88 -18.14 -1.39
C VAL A 242 -32.27 -16.74 -1.47
N VAL A 243 -31.11 -16.67 -2.10
CA VAL A 243 -30.44 -15.46 -2.56
C VAL A 243 -30.56 -15.43 -4.07
N VAL A 244 -30.98 -14.30 -4.61
CA VAL A 244 -30.99 -14.03 -6.05
C VAL A 244 -29.91 -12.99 -6.32
N LYS A 245 -28.99 -13.30 -7.23
CA LYS A 245 -27.88 -12.41 -7.56
C LYS A 245 -27.44 -12.53 -9.02
N PRO A 246 -26.92 -11.45 -9.63
CA PRO A 246 -26.21 -11.56 -10.90
C PRO A 246 -24.91 -12.37 -10.72
N GLN A 247 -24.59 -13.22 -11.70
CA GLN A 247 -23.36 -14.01 -11.71
C GLN A 247 -22.13 -13.09 -11.75
N ASP A 248 -22.12 -12.15 -12.70
CA ASP A 248 -20.99 -11.23 -12.96
C ASP A 248 -21.04 -9.94 -12.15
N GLY A 249 -21.95 -9.85 -11.17
CA GLY A 249 -22.13 -8.65 -10.36
C GLY A 249 -21.01 -8.43 -9.35
N ASN A 250 -20.57 -7.17 -9.23
CA ASN A 250 -19.59 -6.72 -8.25
C ASN A 250 -20.23 -5.87 -7.15
N GLN A 251 -19.58 -5.81 -5.98
CA GLN A 251 -19.96 -4.95 -4.85
C GLN A 251 -21.40 -5.17 -4.31
N GLY A 252 -22.01 -6.34 -4.56
CA GLY A 252 -23.35 -6.65 -4.08
C GLY A 252 -24.49 -5.94 -4.83
N LYS A 253 -24.22 -5.36 -6.00
CA LYS A 253 -25.28 -4.79 -6.86
C LYS A 253 -26.19 -5.90 -7.39
N GLY A 254 -27.50 -5.68 -7.35
CA GLY A 254 -28.50 -6.68 -7.77
C GLY A 254 -28.62 -7.91 -6.86
N VAL A 255 -28.02 -7.91 -5.67
CA VAL A 255 -28.11 -9.02 -4.72
C VAL A 255 -29.29 -8.83 -3.78
N THR A 256 -30.25 -9.76 -3.83
CA THR A 256 -31.37 -9.82 -2.89
C THR A 256 -31.25 -11.09 -2.05
N VAL A 257 -31.26 -10.93 -0.73
CA VAL A 257 -31.08 -12.04 0.23
C VAL A 257 -32.39 -12.35 0.96
N ASN A 258 -32.50 -13.58 1.48
CA ASN A 258 -33.63 -14.05 2.28
C ASN A 258 -34.99 -13.94 1.55
N VAL A 259 -35.01 -14.33 0.27
CA VAL A 259 -36.23 -14.39 -0.54
C VAL A 259 -37.00 -15.66 -0.17
N THR A 260 -38.27 -15.49 0.21
CA THR A 260 -39.14 -16.57 0.73
C THR A 260 -40.45 -16.74 -0.03
N THR A 261 -40.86 -15.77 -0.84
CA THR A 261 -42.11 -15.82 -1.61
C THR A 261 -41.88 -15.63 -3.11
N ARG A 262 -42.85 -16.02 -3.92
CA ARG A 262 -42.79 -15.85 -5.39
C ARG A 262 -42.70 -14.39 -5.78
N GLU A 263 -43.47 -13.53 -5.12
CA GLU A 263 -43.51 -12.09 -5.41
C GLU A 263 -42.16 -11.43 -5.09
N GLN A 264 -41.53 -11.84 -3.98
CA GLN A 264 -40.18 -11.40 -3.65
C GLN A 264 -39.17 -11.89 -4.70
N LEU A 265 -39.32 -13.13 -5.18
CA LEU A 265 -38.42 -13.73 -6.15
C LEU A 265 -38.52 -13.02 -7.50
N ASP A 266 -39.72 -12.73 -7.99
CA ASP A 266 -39.92 -12.03 -9.26
C ASP A 266 -39.30 -10.63 -9.22
N ALA A 267 -39.51 -9.89 -8.12
CA ALA A 267 -38.89 -8.58 -7.91
C ALA A 267 -37.35 -8.67 -7.81
N ALA A 268 -36.84 -9.68 -7.10
CA ALA A 268 -35.41 -9.92 -6.95
C ALA A 268 -34.74 -10.31 -8.28
N PHE A 269 -35.41 -11.13 -9.09
CA PHE A 269 -34.94 -11.54 -10.42
C PHE A 269 -34.88 -10.34 -11.36
N ALA A 270 -35.95 -9.53 -11.42
CA ALA A 270 -35.98 -8.32 -12.23
C ALA A 270 -34.84 -7.37 -11.84
N SER A 271 -34.63 -7.15 -10.54
CA SER A 271 -33.50 -6.33 -10.06
C SER A 271 -32.15 -6.93 -10.43
N ALA A 272 -31.93 -8.24 -10.26
CA ALA A 272 -30.66 -8.89 -10.59
C ALA A 272 -30.35 -8.84 -12.09
N ALA A 273 -31.36 -9.00 -12.95
CA ALA A 273 -31.24 -8.98 -14.40
C ALA A 273 -30.84 -7.61 -14.97
N GLU A 274 -31.07 -6.51 -14.25
CA GLU A 274 -30.58 -5.18 -14.64
C GLU A 274 -29.04 -5.06 -14.55
N TYR A 275 -28.39 -5.87 -13.72
CA TYR A 275 -26.97 -5.74 -13.40
C TYR A 275 -26.08 -6.85 -14.00
N GLY A 276 -26.65 -7.85 -14.68
CA GLY A 276 -25.87 -8.95 -15.25
C GLY A 276 -26.61 -9.76 -16.31
N SER A 277 -25.86 -10.42 -17.17
CA SER A 277 -26.38 -11.27 -18.25
C SER A 277 -26.95 -12.61 -17.79
N THR A 278 -26.62 -13.04 -16.56
CA THR A 278 -27.07 -14.31 -16.01
C THR A 278 -27.39 -14.13 -14.53
N VAL A 279 -28.57 -14.59 -14.12
CA VAL A 279 -29.05 -14.55 -12.73
C VAL A 279 -28.83 -15.93 -12.11
N MET A 280 -28.46 -15.96 -10.84
CA MET A 280 -28.25 -17.18 -10.07
C MET A 280 -29.13 -17.19 -8.83
N VAL A 281 -29.73 -18.35 -8.56
CA VAL A 281 -30.53 -18.62 -7.35
C VAL A 281 -29.77 -19.61 -6.48
N GLU A 282 -29.52 -19.21 -5.24
CA GLU A 282 -28.75 -20.00 -4.28
C GLU A 282 -29.44 -20.09 -2.94
N ARG A 283 -29.12 -21.12 -2.15
CA ARG A 283 -29.57 -21.24 -0.77
C ARG A 283 -29.13 -20.03 0.05
N PHE A 284 -30.07 -19.45 0.80
CA PHE A 284 -29.74 -18.44 1.79
C PHE A 284 -29.05 -19.07 3.00
N VAL A 285 -27.88 -18.53 3.35
CA VAL A 285 -27.12 -18.92 4.53
C VAL A 285 -27.30 -17.85 5.60
N PRO A 286 -27.91 -18.17 6.75
CA PRO A 286 -28.05 -17.22 7.84
C PRO A 286 -26.72 -16.99 8.56
N GLY A 287 -26.59 -15.83 9.21
CA GLY A 287 -25.46 -15.53 10.08
C GLY A 287 -24.74 -14.22 9.70
N HIS A 288 -23.47 -14.16 10.08
CA HIS A 288 -22.59 -13.02 9.87
C HIS A 288 -21.63 -13.25 8.71
N ASP A 289 -21.21 -12.15 8.09
CA ASP A 289 -20.19 -12.13 7.04
C ASP A 289 -18.80 -12.07 7.69
N PHE A 290 -17.94 -13.03 7.35
CA PHE A 290 -16.55 -13.08 7.78
C PHE A 290 -15.62 -13.13 6.57
N ARG A 291 -14.55 -12.34 6.63
CA ARG A 291 -13.40 -12.46 5.73
C ARG A 291 -12.29 -13.20 6.46
N LEU A 292 -11.88 -14.33 5.91
CA LEU A 292 -10.72 -15.10 6.35
C LEU A 292 -9.56 -14.82 5.39
N LEU A 293 -8.37 -14.63 5.92
CA LEU A 293 -7.16 -14.41 5.13
C LEU A 293 -6.22 -15.60 5.26
N VAL A 294 -6.02 -16.30 4.15
CA VAL A 294 -5.05 -17.39 4.02
C VAL A 294 -3.79 -16.85 3.35
N VAL A 295 -2.63 -17.20 3.91
CA VAL A 295 -1.31 -16.94 3.31
C VAL A 295 -0.53 -18.26 3.33
N GLY A 296 -0.09 -18.70 2.17
CA GLY A 296 0.46 -20.03 1.94
C GLY A 296 -0.54 -21.11 2.40
N ASN A 297 -0.13 -21.90 3.39
CA ASN A 297 -0.93 -23.01 3.93
C ASN A 297 -1.53 -22.71 5.31
N LYS A 298 -1.72 -21.43 5.66
CA LYS A 298 -2.18 -21.02 7.00
C LYS A 298 -3.23 -19.93 6.93
N LEU A 299 -4.25 -20.06 7.78
CA LEU A 299 -5.12 -18.94 8.12
C LEU A 299 -4.34 -18.00 9.04
N VAL A 300 -4.15 -16.75 8.63
CA VAL A 300 -3.34 -15.77 9.37
C VAL A 300 -4.16 -14.66 10.02
N ALA A 301 -5.38 -14.44 9.53
CA ALA A 301 -6.32 -13.49 10.10
C ALA A 301 -7.77 -13.86 9.74
N ALA A 302 -8.71 -13.45 10.59
CA ALA A 302 -10.13 -13.49 10.30
C ALA A 302 -10.81 -12.25 10.89
N ALA A 303 -11.77 -11.68 10.17
CA ALA A 303 -12.52 -10.54 10.63
C ALA A 303 -13.99 -10.62 10.24
N ARG A 304 -14.88 -10.38 11.21
CA ARG A 304 -16.31 -10.18 10.98
C ARG A 304 -16.51 -8.82 10.35
N ARG A 305 -17.24 -8.78 9.23
CA ARG A 305 -17.61 -7.54 8.55
C ARG A 305 -19.04 -7.17 8.90
N ASP A 306 -19.21 -5.92 9.29
CA ASP A 306 -20.52 -5.34 9.57
C ASP A 306 -20.82 -4.24 8.53
N PRO A 307 -22.01 -4.24 7.90
CA PRO A 307 -22.40 -3.20 6.96
C PRO A 307 -22.42 -1.81 7.62
N PRO A 308 -22.27 -0.74 6.81
CA PRO A 308 -22.38 0.62 7.31
C PRO A 308 -23.75 0.80 7.96
N HIS A 309 -23.77 1.19 9.22
CA HIS A 309 -24.98 1.38 9.99
C HIS A 309 -24.80 2.45 11.05
N VAL A 310 -25.92 2.98 11.53
CA VAL A 310 -26.01 3.84 12.71
C VAL A 310 -27.02 3.26 13.69
N ILE A 311 -26.88 3.58 14.97
CA ILE A 311 -27.83 3.19 16.01
C ILE A 311 -28.65 4.43 16.36
N GLY A 312 -29.97 4.33 16.26
CA GLY A 312 -30.85 5.41 16.65
C GLY A 312 -30.75 5.69 18.14
N ASP A 313 -30.74 6.98 18.49
CA ASP A 313 -30.75 7.47 19.86
C ASP A 313 -32.09 8.11 20.24
N GLY A 314 -33.05 8.16 19.29
CA GLY A 314 -34.36 8.78 19.47
C GLY A 314 -34.35 10.31 19.39
N VAL A 315 -33.22 10.94 19.09
CA VAL A 315 -33.05 12.41 19.07
C VAL A 315 -32.54 12.90 17.72
N HIS A 316 -31.48 12.28 17.20
CA HIS A 316 -30.81 12.72 15.99
C HIS A 316 -31.37 12.06 14.73
N THR A 317 -31.33 12.78 13.61
CA THR A 317 -31.68 12.20 12.31
C THR A 317 -30.63 11.18 11.86
N VAL A 318 -30.98 10.29 10.94
CA VAL A 318 -30.01 9.36 10.33
C VAL A 318 -28.80 10.12 9.76
N ARG A 319 -29.01 11.29 9.13
CA ARG A 319 -27.93 12.15 8.64
C ARG A 319 -26.99 12.61 9.76
N GLN A 320 -27.55 13.15 10.85
CA GLN A 320 -26.76 13.62 11.98
C GLN A 320 -25.95 12.48 12.62
N LEU A 321 -26.57 11.31 12.81
CA LEU A 321 -25.86 10.12 13.32
C LEU A 321 -24.72 9.68 12.39
N VAL A 322 -24.91 9.78 11.07
CA VAL A 322 -23.85 9.49 10.10
C VAL A 322 -22.73 10.52 10.17
N ASP A 323 -23.05 11.80 10.31
CA ASP A 323 -22.08 12.88 10.45
C ASP A 323 -21.24 12.71 11.73
N GLU A 324 -21.87 12.30 12.84
CA GLU A 324 -21.18 11.93 14.08
C GLU A 324 -20.23 10.75 13.87
N VAL A 325 -20.69 9.66 13.24
CA VAL A 325 -19.83 8.51 12.93
C VAL A 325 -18.67 8.90 12.02
N ASN A 326 -18.91 9.78 11.05
CA ASN A 326 -17.92 10.29 10.11
C ASN A 326 -16.95 11.32 10.72
N SER A 327 -17.24 11.85 11.92
CA SER A 327 -16.32 12.74 12.64
C SER A 327 -15.11 12.01 13.23
N ASP A 328 -15.12 10.67 13.24
CA ASP A 328 -13.96 9.86 13.61
C ASP A 328 -12.77 10.19 12.69
N PRO A 329 -11.62 10.64 13.22
CA PRO A 329 -10.47 11.03 12.41
C PRO A 329 -9.87 9.87 11.60
N ARG A 330 -10.22 8.61 11.93
CA ARG A 330 -9.84 7.43 11.15
C ARG A 330 -10.67 7.26 9.87
N ARG A 331 -11.78 7.99 9.72
CA ARG A 331 -12.65 7.97 8.52
C ARG A 331 -12.28 9.10 7.56
N GLY A 332 -11.69 8.72 6.43
CA GLY A 332 -11.37 9.63 5.34
C GLY A 332 -12.14 9.31 4.07
N ASP A 333 -11.82 10.07 3.03
CA ASP A 333 -12.31 9.82 1.69
C ASP A 333 -11.44 8.76 0.99
N GLY A 334 -12.07 7.84 0.25
CA GLY A 334 -11.36 6.77 -0.44
C GLY A 334 -10.71 5.71 0.47
N HIS A 335 -9.48 5.34 0.12
CA HIS A 335 -8.71 4.24 0.77
C HIS A 335 -7.48 4.74 1.54
N ALA A 336 -7.32 6.06 1.70
CA ALA A 336 -6.15 6.68 2.33
C ALA A 336 -6.06 6.43 3.85
N THR A 337 -7.20 6.28 4.51
CA THR A 337 -7.29 6.11 5.97
C THR A 337 -7.81 4.71 6.33
N SER A 338 -7.74 4.36 7.63
CA SER A 338 -8.13 3.05 8.14
C SER A 338 -9.61 2.73 7.89
N LEU A 339 -10.48 3.74 7.89
CA LEU A 339 -11.92 3.60 7.64
C LEU A 339 -12.35 4.56 6.53
N THR A 340 -13.41 4.21 5.80
CA THR A 340 -13.99 5.10 4.79
C THR A 340 -15.23 5.80 5.36
N LYS A 341 -15.45 7.06 5.00
CA LYS A 341 -16.68 7.78 5.37
C LYS A 341 -17.92 7.10 4.78
N ILE A 342 -18.98 7.06 5.56
CA ILE A 342 -20.30 6.62 5.12
C ILE A 342 -20.92 7.73 4.27
N ARG A 343 -21.40 7.39 3.07
CA ARG A 343 -21.99 8.36 2.11
C ARG A 343 -23.45 8.03 1.84
N PHE A 344 -24.27 9.07 1.68
CA PHE A 344 -25.65 8.97 1.20
C PHE A 344 -25.67 9.00 -0.33
N ASP A 345 -25.48 7.85 -0.97
CA ASP A 345 -25.74 7.67 -2.39
C ASP A 345 -27.11 7.02 -2.63
N ASP A 346 -27.50 6.86 -3.89
CA ASP A 346 -28.80 6.29 -4.27
C ASP A 346 -29.05 4.91 -3.66
N ILE A 347 -28.00 4.11 -3.49
CA ILE A 347 -28.06 2.80 -2.82
C ILE A 347 -28.41 2.98 -1.34
N ALA A 348 -27.72 3.89 -0.64
CA ALA A 348 -28.00 4.15 0.77
C ALA A 348 -29.42 4.70 1.00
N LEU A 349 -29.87 5.62 0.14
CA LEU A 349 -31.21 6.18 0.19
C LEU A 349 -32.28 5.13 -0.12
N GLY A 350 -32.08 4.30 -1.14
CA GLY A 350 -32.97 3.18 -1.45
C GLY A 350 -33.07 2.18 -0.29
N ARG A 351 -31.96 1.91 0.40
CA ARG A 351 -31.95 1.02 1.56
C ARG A 351 -32.70 1.58 2.76
N LEU A 352 -32.62 2.89 3.00
CA LEU A 352 -33.42 3.56 4.03
C LEU A 352 -34.92 3.47 3.71
N ALA A 353 -35.30 3.69 2.45
CA ALA A 353 -36.70 3.60 2.02
C ALA A 353 -37.30 2.21 2.27
N LEU A 354 -36.54 1.13 2.02
CA LEU A 354 -36.95 -0.24 2.34
C LEU A 354 -37.16 -0.50 3.84
N GLN A 355 -36.54 0.30 4.71
CA GLN A 355 -36.73 0.27 6.17
C GLN A 355 -37.82 1.26 6.64
N GLY A 356 -38.50 1.94 5.72
CA GLY A 356 -39.49 2.97 6.04
C GLY A 356 -38.87 4.26 6.60
N LEU A 357 -37.58 4.50 6.34
CA LEU A 357 -36.82 5.64 6.85
C LEU A 357 -36.33 6.53 5.70
N THR A 358 -35.99 7.77 6.04
CA THR A 358 -35.29 8.73 5.19
C THR A 358 -34.05 9.23 5.93
N ALA A 359 -33.16 9.95 5.23
CA ALA A 359 -31.99 10.58 5.86
C ALA A 359 -32.38 11.56 6.99
N GLU A 360 -33.59 12.14 6.91
CA GLU A 360 -34.12 13.11 7.88
C GLU A 360 -35.02 12.46 8.94
N SER A 361 -35.19 11.13 8.91
CA SER A 361 -35.95 10.42 9.94
C SER A 361 -35.14 10.33 11.23
N VAL A 362 -35.80 10.44 12.38
CA VAL A 362 -35.21 10.20 13.70
C VAL A 362 -35.53 8.76 14.12
N PRO A 363 -34.58 7.82 13.99
CA PRO A 363 -34.81 6.43 14.37
C PRO A 363 -35.00 6.29 15.89
N PRO A 364 -35.95 5.45 16.35
CA PRO A 364 -36.14 5.19 17.78
C PRO A 364 -34.87 4.67 18.46
N GLN A 365 -34.73 4.95 19.75
CA GLN A 365 -33.56 4.52 20.53
C GLN A 365 -33.30 3.01 20.41
N GLY A 366 -32.05 2.64 20.10
CA GLY A 366 -31.62 1.26 19.90
C GLY A 366 -31.91 0.67 18.52
N THR A 367 -32.59 1.41 17.63
CA THR A 367 -32.89 0.92 16.28
C THR A 367 -31.63 0.90 15.43
N ARG A 368 -31.23 -0.28 14.92
CA ARG A 368 -30.10 -0.41 13.98
C ARG A 368 -30.56 -0.03 12.58
N VAL A 369 -30.08 1.10 12.06
CA VAL A 369 -30.37 1.58 10.71
C VAL A 369 -29.23 1.21 9.79
N VAL A 370 -29.48 0.26 8.90
CA VAL A 370 -28.46 -0.24 7.96
C VAL A 370 -28.49 0.58 6.67
N LEU A 371 -27.35 1.10 6.25
CA LEU A 371 -27.25 1.95 5.06
C LEU A 371 -26.93 1.17 3.80
N ARG A 372 -26.29 -0.01 3.90
CA ARG A 372 -26.07 -0.91 2.75
C ARG A 372 -26.10 -2.37 3.17
N ASN A 373 -26.38 -3.27 2.23
CA ASN A 373 -26.32 -4.71 2.50
C ASN A 373 -24.88 -5.25 2.49
N ASN A 374 -23.97 -4.64 1.73
CA ASN A 374 -22.59 -5.11 1.64
C ASN A 374 -21.77 -4.64 2.85
N ALA A 375 -20.97 -5.54 3.40
CA ALA A 375 -20.12 -5.26 4.57
C ALA A 375 -18.73 -4.73 4.17
N ASN A 376 -18.64 -3.98 3.06
CA ASN A 376 -17.37 -3.52 2.53
C ASN A 376 -16.86 -2.28 3.29
N LEU A 377 -15.59 -2.29 3.68
CA LEU A 377 -14.97 -1.13 4.34
C LEU A 377 -14.94 0.09 3.42
N SER A 378 -14.86 -0.10 2.09
CA SER A 378 -14.87 0.98 1.09
C SER A 378 -16.21 1.73 1.02
N THR A 379 -17.29 1.15 1.55
CA THR A 379 -18.61 1.78 1.64
C THR A 379 -18.94 2.25 3.06
N GLY A 380 -17.94 2.28 3.93
CA GLY A 380 -18.06 2.73 5.32
C GLY A 380 -18.41 1.64 6.34
N GLY A 381 -18.41 0.37 5.92
CA GLY A 381 -18.53 -0.78 6.80
C GLY A 381 -17.40 -0.86 7.84
N THR A 382 -17.61 -1.70 8.85
CA THR A 382 -16.67 -1.90 9.97
C THR A 382 -16.19 -3.34 10.02
N ALA A 383 -15.02 -3.56 10.63
CA ALA A 383 -14.45 -4.89 10.80
C ALA A 383 -14.10 -5.16 12.27
N THR A 384 -14.43 -6.35 12.75
CA THR A 384 -14.04 -6.85 14.07
C THR A 384 -13.11 -8.03 13.89
N ASP A 385 -11.89 -7.95 14.43
CA ASP A 385 -10.96 -9.09 14.43
C ASP A 385 -11.51 -10.22 15.30
N VAL A 386 -11.56 -11.43 14.73
CA VAL A 386 -12.05 -12.67 15.38
C VAL A 386 -11.07 -13.83 15.17
N THR A 387 -9.83 -13.53 14.78
CA THR A 387 -8.84 -14.54 14.37
C THR A 387 -8.62 -15.63 15.43
N ASP A 388 -8.57 -15.27 16.70
CA ASP A 388 -8.29 -16.22 17.79
C ASP A 388 -9.53 -17.06 18.17
N GLU A 389 -10.71 -16.74 17.63
CA GLU A 389 -11.96 -17.46 17.86
C GLU A 389 -12.24 -18.52 16.78
N VAL A 390 -11.42 -18.56 15.71
CA VAL A 390 -11.68 -19.44 14.57
C VAL A 390 -11.44 -20.90 14.93
N HIS A 391 -12.48 -21.71 14.76
CA HIS A 391 -12.42 -23.14 14.95
C HIS A 391 -11.42 -23.78 13.97
N PRO A 392 -10.58 -24.74 14.41
CA PRO A 392 -9.56 -25.34 13.55
C PRO A 392 -10.10 -25.93 12.25
N GLU A 393 -11.31 -26.51 12.26
CA GLU A 393 -11.93 -27.04 11.04
C GLU A 393 -12.35 -25.94 10.06
N VAL A 394 -12.81 -24.78 10.55
CA VAL A 394 -13.11 -23.61 9.70
C VAL A 394 -11.82 -23.10 9.04
N ALA A 395 -10.73 -23.02 9.82
CA ALA A 395 -9.41 -22.66 9.29
C ALA A 395 -8.93 -23.66 8.23
N ALA A 396 -9.11 -24.95 8.45
CA ALA A 396 -8.77 -25.99 7.48
C ALA A 396 -9.59 -25.88 6.19
N ARG A 397 -10.89 -25.56 6.28
CA ARG A 397 -11.75 -25.31 5.10
C ARG A 397 -11.31 -24.08 4.31
N ALA A 398 -10.92 -23.00 4.99
CA ALA A 398 -10.40 -21.81 4.32
C ALA A 398 -9.07 -22.11 3.58
N VAL A 399 -8.17 -22.87 4.20
CA VAL A 399 -6.91 -23.29 3.56
C VAL A 399 -7.18 -24.21 2.36
N ALA A 400 -8.08 -25.19 2.51
CA ALA A 400 -8.49 -26.07 1.40
C ALA A 400 -9.10 -25.27 0.25
N ALA A 401 -9.92 -24.26 0.54
CA ALA A 401 -10.49 -23.38 -0.46
C ALA A 401 -9.40 -22.64 -1.25
N ALA A 402 -8.42 -22.02 -0.57
CA ALA A 402 -7.31 -21.32 -1.22
C ALA A 402 -6.48 -22.27 -2.11
N GLN A 403 -6.15 -23.46 -1.60
CA GLN A 403 -5.36 -24.47 -2.31
C GLN A 403 -6.10 -25.02 -3.54
N MET A 404 -7.41 -25.26 -3.44
CA MET A 404 -8.21 -25.79 -4.54
C MET A 404 -8.27 -24.82 -5.73
N ILE A 405 -8.28 -23.51 -5.45
CA ILE A 405 -8.24 -22.48 -6.50
C ILE A 405 -6.81 -22.24 -6.99
N GLY A 406 -5.80 -22.52 -6.16
CA GLY A 406 -4.38 -22.32 -6.48
C GLY A 406 -3.87 -20.93 -6.12
N LEU A 407 -4.40 -20.32 -5.07
CA LEU A 407 -4.02 -18.99 -4.59
C LEU A 407 -3.06 -19.08 -3.41
N ASP A 408 -1.90 -18.41 -3.49
CA ASP A 408 -0.95 -18.33 -2.37
C ASP A 408 -1.44 -17.36 -1.29
N ILE A 409 -2.18 -16.32 -1.66
CA ILE A 409 -2.83 -15.39 -0.74
C ILE A 409 -4.29 -15.29 -1.14
N ALA A 410 -5.19 -15.64 -0.22
CA ALA A 410 -6.62 -15.71 -0.52
C ALA A 410 -7.45 -15.03 0.56
N GLY A 411 -8.39 -14.18 0.12
CA GLY A 411 -9.51 -13.74 0.95
C GLY A 411 -10.69 -14.66 0.76
N VAL A 412 -11.00 -15.47 1.78
CA VAL A 412 -12.12 -16.41 1.78
C VAL A 412 -13.29 -15.80 2.53
N ASP A 413 -14.40 -15.56 1.83
CA ASP A 413 -15.62 -15.02 2.42
C ASP A 413 -16.52 -16.15 2.89
N VAL A 414 -16.87 -16.12 4.17
CA VAL A 414 -17.63 -17.15 4.85
C VAL A 414 -18.86 -16.50 5.49
N VAL A 415 -20.02 -17.14 5.34
CA VAL A 415 -21.22 -16.78 6.08
C VAL A 415 -21.56 -17.91 7.04
N CYS A 416 -21.67 -17.60 8.32
CA CYS A 416 -22.09 -18.54 9.36
C CYS A 416 -22.52 -17.80 10.64
N GLU A 417 -23.12 -18.49 11.61
CA GLU A 417 -23.55 -17.88 12.87
C GLU A 417 -22.36 -17.50 13.78
N THR A 418 -21.32 -18.34 13.81
CA THR A 418 -20.14 -18.15 14.65
C THR A 418 -18.89 -18.82 14.07
N MET A 419 -17.73 -18.22 14.32
CA MET A 419 -16.43 -18.80 13.96
C MET A 419 -16.00 -19.94 14.90
N GLN A 420 -16.69 -20.14 16.03
CA GLN A 420 -16.28 -21.07 17.09
C GLN A 420 -16.73 -22.53 16.87
N LYS A 421 -17.52 -22.80 15.82
CA LYS A 421 -18.01 -24.15 15.46
C LYS A 421 -17.67 -24.49 14.01
N PRO A 422 -17.58 -25.77 13.62
CA PRO A 422 -17.49 -26.18 12.22
C PRO A 422 -18.59 -25.57 11.35
N LEU A 423 -18.33 -25.38 10.04
CA LEU A 423 -19.32 -24.78 9.13
C LEU A 423 -20.51 -25.70 8.91
N GLU A 424 -20.23 -26.99 8.76
CA GLU A 424 -21.19 -28.05 8.47
C GLU A 424 -22.25 -28.18 9.58
N GLU A 425 -21.88 -27.95 10.84
CA GLU A 425 -22.79 -28.03 12.00
C GLU A 425 -23.79 -26.87 12.09
N GLN A 426 -23.48 -25.73 11.46
CA GLN A 426 -24.27 -24.49 11.56
C GLN A 426 -24.81 -24.03 10.19
N ALA A 427 -24.79 -24.92 9.20
CA ALA A 427 -25.14 -24.60 7.80
C ALA A 427 -24.35 -23.40 7.23
N GLY A 428 -23.13 -23.17 7.74
CA GLY A 428 -22.23 -22.14 7.24
C GLY A 428 -21.62 -22.51 5.89
N ALA A 429 -21.20 -21.52 5.12
CA ALA A 429 -20.68 -21.75 3.77
C ALA A 429 -19.64 -20.71 3.33
N VAL A 430 -18.70 -21.14 2.49
CA VAL A 430 -17.82 -20.26 1.71
C VAL A 430 -18.62 -19.70 0.53
N VAL A 431 -18.71 -18.38 0.47
CA VAL A 431 -19.49 -17.65 -0.54
C VAL A 431 -18.62 -17.18 -1.70
N GLU A 432 -17.37 -16.80 -1.42
CA GLU A 432 -16.44 -16.25 -2.40
C GLU A 432 -14.98 -16.49 -1.98
N VAL A 433 -14.08 -16.59 -2.96
CA VAL A 433 -12.61 -16.65 -2.74
C VAL A 433 -11.96 -15.62 -3.64
N ASN A 434 -11.05 -14.80 -3.09
CA ASN A 434 -10.49 -13.63 -3.76
C ASN A 434 -8.95 -13.70 -3.84
N ALA A 435 -8.36 -13.51 -5.04
CA ALA A 435 -6.92 -13.62 -5.33
C ALA A 435 -6.06 -12.42 -4.86
N ALA A 436 -6.64 -11.22 -4.76
CA ALA A 436 -5.96 -10.00 -4.31
C ALA A 436 -6.73 -9.35 -3.15
N PRO A 437 -6.79 -9.99 -1.97
CA PRO A 437 -7.64 -9.52 -0.88
C PRO A 437 -7.16 -8.19 -0.32
N GLY A 438 -8.12 -7.32 0.04
CA GLY A 438 -7.83 -6.11 0.78
C GLY A 438 -7.38 -6.44 2.21
N LEU A 439 -6.15 -6.06 2.58
CA LEU A 439 -5.56 -6.38 3.88
C LEU A 439 -5.96 -5.40 5.00
N ARG A 440 -6.51 -4.23 4.63
CA ARG A 440 -6.81 -3.11 5.56
C ARG A 440 -7.61 -3.56 6.79
N MET A 441 -8.62 -4.40 6.60
CA MET A 441 -9.48 -4.88 7.68
C MET A 441 -8.78 -5.79 8.70
N HIS A 442 -7.70 -6.44 8.30
CA HIS A 442 -6.88 -7.27 9.19
C HIS A 442 -5.76 -6.44 9.84
N LEU A 443 -5.23 -5.43 9.14
CA LEU A 443 -4.17 -4.56 9.65
C LEU A 443 -4.68 -3.62 10.75
N ALA A 444 -5.81 -2.96 10.51
CA ALA A 444 -6.40 -1.97 11.41
C ALA A 444 -7.92 -2.17 11.48
N PRO A 445 -8.40 -3.23 12.16
CA PRO A 445 -9.83 -3.46 12.34
C PRO A 445 -10.46 -2.33 13.16
N SER A 446 -11.77 -2.12 12.99
CA SER A 446 -12.54 -1.16 13.81
C SER A 446 -12.55 -1.57 15.28
N PHE A 447 -12.59 -2.89 15.54
CA PHE A 447 -12.58 -3.49 16.87
C PHE A 447 -11.67 -4.72 16.90
N GLY A 448 -11.01 -4.98 18.03
CA GLY A 448 -10.09 -6.09 18.20
C GLY A 448 -8.64 -5.76 17.81
N LYS A 449 -7.83 -6.79 17.57
CA LYS A 449 -6.37 -6.65 17.40
C LYS A 449 -5.98 -6.67 15.93
N GLY A 450 -5.15 -5.70 15.51
CA GLY A 450 -4.50 -5.74 14.21
C GLY A 450 -3.56 -6.94 14.07
N ARG A 451 -3.55 -7.57 12.90
CA ARG A 451 -2.76 -8.77 12.59
C ARG A 451 -1.58 -8.40 11.69
N ALA A 452 -0.43 -9.02 11.95
CA ALA A 452 0.83 -8.81 11.21
C ALA A 452 0.82 -9.53 9.85
N VAL A 453 -0.18 -9.24 9.02
CA VAL A 453 -0.41 -9.93 7.75
C VAL A 453 0.71 -9.68 6.74
N GLY A 454 1.30 -8.48 6.74
CA GLY A 454 2.47 -8.18 5.89
C GLY A 454 3.69 -9.05 6.24
N GLU A 455 3.93 -9.31 7.53
CA GLU A 455 5.00 -10.22 7.99
C GLU A 455 4.73 -11.66 7.56
N ALA A 456 3.47 -12.10 7.63
CA ALA A 456 3.09 -13.43 7.16
C ALA A 456 3.34 -13.60 5.65
N VAL A 457 2.98 -12.60 4.84
CA VAL A 457 3.25 -12.60 3.39
C VAL A 457 4.75 -12.65 3.10
N ILE A 458 5.55 -11.79 3.75
CA ILE A 458 7.01 -11.78 3.55
C ILE A 458 7.67 -13.08 4.01
N SER A 459 7.17 -13.69 5.08
CA SER A 459 7.68 -14.97 5.57
C SER A 459 7.36 -16.13 4.63
N ASP A 460 6.22 -16.10 3.94
CA ASP A 460 5.89 -17.08 2.89
C ASP A 460 6.73 -16.86 1.61
N MET A 461 6.92 -15.60 1.22
CA MET A 461 7.73 -15.26 0.04
C MET A 461 9.22 -15.57 0.23
N PHE A 462 9.76 -15.31 1.42
CA PHE A 462 11.17 -15.51 1.76
C PHE A 462 11.27 -16.36 3.03
N PRO A 463 11.65 -17.63 2.95
CA PRO A 463 11.89 -18.47 4.13
C PRO A 463 12.95 -17.89 5.08
N GLU A 464 12.95 -18.30 6.35
CA GLU A 464 13.90 -17.81 7.36
C GLU A 464 15.36 -17.95 6.88
N GLY A 465 16.15 -16.88 7.07
CA GLY A 465 17.53 -16.80 6.58
C GLY A 465 17.69 -16.25 5.16
N GLU A 466 16.62 -16.15 4.38
CA GLU A 466 16.65 -15.47 3.09
C GLU A 466 16.41 -13.96 3.23
N ASP A 467 17.19 -13.17 2.50
CA ASP A 467 17.12 -11.70 2.50
C ASP A 467 16.90 -11.11 1.08
N GLY A 468 16.66 -11.98 0.10
CA GLY A 468 16.47 -11.60 -1.30
C GLY A 468 17.72 -11.04 -2.00
N ARG A 469 18.91 -11.08 -1.39
CA ARG A 469 20.13 -10.52 -1.99
C ARG A 469 20.95 -11.55 -2.75
N ILE A 470 21.47 -11.08 -3.88
CA ILE A 470 22.61 -11.68 -4.58
C ILE A 470 23.90 -11.02 -4.10
N PRO A 471 25.08 -11.68 -4.23
CA PRO A 471 26.35 -11.04 -3.97
C PRO A 471 26.55 -9.81 -4.85
N VAL A 472 26.94 -8.69 -4.26
CA VAL A 472 27.21 -7.43 -4.96
C VAL A 472 28.62 -6.94 -4.65
N VAL A 473 29.40 -6.66 -5.70
CA VAL A 473 30.70 -6.01 -5.61
C VAL A 473 30.61 -4.64 -6.26
N ALA A 474 31.03 -3.60 -5.53
CA ALA A 474 31.07 -2.23 -6.04
C ALA A 474 32.52 -1.79 -6.25
N VAL A 475 32.83 -1.29 -7.44
CA VAL A 475 34.17 -0.79 -7.80
C VAL A 475 34.08 0.70 -8.12
N THR A 476 34.78 1.54 -7.36
CA THR A 476 34.87 2.99 -7.59
C THR A 476 36.32 3.45 -7.58
N GLY A 477 36.57 4.71 -7.92
CA GLY A 477 37.92 5.29 -7.99
C GLY A 477 38.23 6.02 -9.30
N THR A 478 39.50 6.38 -9.50
CA THR A 478 39.92 7.19 -10.64
C THR A 478 40.27 6.32 -11.84
N ASN A 479 41.29 5.46 -11.70
CA ASN A 479 41.83 4.63 -12.78
C ASN A 479 41.70 3.13 -12.46
N GLY A 480 41.57 2.29 -13.48
CA GLY A 480 41.58 0.82 -13.35
C GLY A 480 40.24 0.17 -12.94
N LYS A 481 39.16 0.95 -12.83
CA LYS A 481 37.83 0.44 -12.46
C LYS A 481 37.31 -0.64 -13.40
N THR A 482 37.23 -0.34 -14.70
CA THR A 482 36.70 -1.26 -15.72
C THR A 482 37.44 -2.59 -15.77
N THR A 483 38.77 -2.54 -15.73
CA THR A 483 39.61 -3.75 -15.69
C THR A 483 39.31 -4.59 -14.44
N THR A 484 39.19 -3.94 -13.28
CA THR A 484 38.90 -4.59 -12.00
C THR A 484 37.50 -5.23 -12.01
N VAL A 485 36.49 -4.52 -12.52
CA VAL A 485 35.13 -5.04 -12.69
C VAL A 485 35.12 -6.28 -13.55
N ARG A 486 35.77 -6.24 -14.73
CA ARG A 486 35.82 -7.37 -15.65
C ARG A 486 36.54 -8.57 -15.05
N LEU A 487 37.64 -8.35 -14.33
CA LEU A 487 38.38 -9.41 -13.67
C LEU A 487 37.51 -10.10 -12.60
N ILE A 488 36.87 -9.32 -11.72
CA ILE A 488 36.00 -9.85 -10.66
C ILE A 488 34.81 -10.59 -11.27
N ALA A 489 34.18 -10.01 -12.29
CA ALA A 489 33.05 -10.65 -12.97
C ALA A 489 33.46 -11.97 -13.63
N HIS A 490 34.63 -12.03 -14.27
CA HIS A 490 35.16 -13.26 -14.85
C HIS A 490 35.44 -14.34 -13.80
N LEU A 491 35.99 -13.97 -12.64
CA LEU A 491 36.23 -14.91 -11.54
C LEU A 491 34.93 -15.49 -10.98
N LEU A 492 33.89 -14.66 -10.79
CA LEU A 492 32.57 -15.11 -10.35
C LEU A 492 31.89 -16.00 -11.39
N GLN A 493 32.04 -15.69 -12.68
CA GLN A 493 31.56 -16.57 -13.75
C GLN A 493 32.29 -17.92 -13.75
N GLY A 494 33.59 -17.94 -13.42
CA GLY A 494 34.38 -19.15 -13.26
C GLY A 494 33.88 -20.09 -12.16
N THR A 495 33.09 -19.60 -11.19
CA THR A 495 32.42 -20.43 -10.18
C THR A 495 31.03 -20.91 -10.62
N GLY A 496 30.62 -20.64 -11.85
CA GLY A 496 29.31 -21.01 -12.41
C GLY A 496 28.18 -20.01 -12.17
N LEU A 497 28.45 -18.84 -11.57
CA LEU A 497 27.43 -17.82 -11.33
C LEU A 497 27.16 -16.98 -12.59
N ARG A 498 25.88 -16.77 -12.92
CA ARG A 498 25.50 -15.85 -13.99
C ARG A 498 25.70 -14.41 -13.51
N THR A 499 26.85 -13.85 -13.85
CA THR A 499 27.26 -12.55 -13.30
C THR A 499 26.81 -11.41 -14.21
N GLY A 500 26.13 -10.44 -13.62
CA GLY A 500 25.82 -9.16 -14.24
C GLY A 500 26.88 -8.12 -13.92
N MET A 501 27.31 -7.31 -14.88
CA MET A 501 28.27 -6.24 -14.62
C MET A 501 27.94 -4.95 -15.36
N THR A 502 28.37 -3.84 -14.78
CA THR A 502 28.31 -2.51 -15.41
C THR A 502 29.70 -1.90 -15.49
N CYS A 503 30.06 -1.33 -16.63
CA CYS A 503 31.35 -0.67 -16.85
C CYS A 503 31.24 0.52 -17.81
N THR A 504 32.34 1.24 -18.03
CA THR A 504 32.38 2.44 -18.90
C THR A 504 31.95 2.18 -20.36
N ASP A 505 31.90 0.93 -20.82
CA ASP A 505 31.52 0.62 -22.21
C ASP A 505 30.23 -0.20 -22.37
N GLY A 506 29.58 -0.60 -21.27
CA GLY A 506 28.27 -1.24 -21.37
C GLY A 506 27.78 -1.96 -20.12
N VAL A 507 26.64 -2.62 -20.30
CA VAL A 507 26.03 -3.55 -19.34
C VAL A 507 26.09 -4.96 -19.90
N TYR A 508 26.47 -5.92 -19.07
CA TYR A 508 26.63 -7.32 -19.46
C TYR A 508 25.94 -8.25 -18.47
N VAL A 509 25.41 -9.37 -18.97
CA VAL A 509 24.97 -10.53 -18.18
C VAL A 509 25.58 -11.77 -18.81
N GLY A 510 26.48 -12.44 -18.07
CA GLY A 510 27.36 -13.44 -18.67
C GLY A 510 28.22 -12.81 -19.77
N GLU A 511 28.23 -13.43 -20.95
CA GLU A 511 28.92 -12.92 -22.15
C GLU A 511 28.05 -11.96 -22.98
N ARG A 512 26.76 -11.87 -22.68
CA ARG A 512 25.81 -11.07 -23.47
C ARG A 512 25.87 -9.60 -23.05
N ARG A 513 26.22 -8.72 -24.00
CA ARG A 513 26.08 -7.27 -23.83
C ARG A 513 24.62 -6.84 -24.02
N LEU A 514 24.06 -6.17 -23.02
CA LEU A 514 22.67 -5.69 -23.01
C LEU A 514 22.56 -4.21 -23.39
N ASP A 515 23.58 -3.41 -23.08
CA ASP A 515 23.60 -1.97 -23.37
C ASP A 515 25.04 -1.51 -23.68
N THR A 516 25.18 -0.34 -24.31
CA THR A 516 26.46 0.23 -24.76
C THR A 516 26.66 1.66 -24.27
N GLY A 517 27.92 2.07 -24.18
CA GLY A 517 28.30 3.41 -23.71
C GLY A 517 28.59 3.43 -22.21
N ASP A 518 28.75 4.63 -21.64
CA ASP A 518 29.08 4.77 -20.21
C ASP A 518 27.93 4.33 -19.30
N CYS A 519 28.06 3.10 -18.81
CA CYS A 519 27.09 2.43 -17.96
C CYS A 519 27.55 2.36 -16.50
N SER A 520 28.51 3.19 -16.09
CA SER A 520 29.02 3.25 -14.70
C SER A 520 28.08 3.94 -13.70
N GLY A 521 26.86 4.28 -14.14
CA GLY A 521 25.87 5.02 -13.37
C GLY A 521 24.82 4.13 -12.68
N PRO A 522 24.09 4.69 -11.69
CA PRO A 522 23.11 3.93 -10.91
C PRO A 522 21.97 3.31 -11.74
N LYS A 523 21.56 3.96 -12.84
CA LYS A 523 20.53 3.44 -13.75
C LYS A 523 20.90 2.07 -14.31
N SER A 524 22.13 1.91 -14.79
CA SER A 524 22.60 0.66 -15.38
C SER A 524 22.73 -0.45 -14.33
N ALA A 525 23.26 -0.13 -13.14
CA ALA A 525 23.37 -1.09 -12.05
C ALA A 525 21.98 -1.57 -11.58
N ARG A 526 21.01 -0.66 -11.51
CA ARG A 526 19.61 -1.01 -11.24
C ARG A 526 19.02 -1.97 -12.28
N ASN A 527 19.35 -1.82 -13.56
CA ASN A 527 18.89 -2.74 -14.61
C ASN A 527 19.45 -4.15 -14.40
N VAL A 528 20.73 -4.27 -14.01
CA VAL A 528 21.34 -5.55 -13.68
C VAL A 528 20.66 -6.19 -12.46
N LEU A 529 20.40 -5.42 -11.39
CA LEU A 529 19.71 -5.92 -10.19
C LEU A 529 18.26 -6.36 -10.46
N MET A 530 17.64 -5.89 -11.54
CA MET A 530 16.30 -6.32 -11.96
C MET A 530 16.33 -7.54 -12.88
N HIS A 531 17.50 -7.94 -13.39
CA HIS A 531 17.58 -9.02 -14.36
C HIS A 531 17.50 -10.39 -13.66
N PRO A 532 16.49 -11.23 -13.95
CA PRO A 532 16.24 -12.48 -13.21
C PRO A 532 17.35 -13.53 -13.37
N ASP A 533 18.14 -13.43 -14.44
CA ASP A 533 19.28 -14.35 -14.65
C ASP A 533 20.58 -13.92 -13.97
N VAL A 534 20.56 -12.94 -13.05
CA VAL A 534 21.78 -12.46 -12.39
C VAL A 534 21.89 -13.10 -11.01
N ASP A 535 22.89 -13.96 -10.81
CA ASP A 535 23.17 -14.63 -9.53
C ASP A 535 24.18 -13.86 -8.67
N ALA A 536 24.98 -12.99 -9.28
CA ALA A 536 25.92 -12.06 -8.63
C ALA A 536 26.12 -10.82 -9.50
N ALA A 537 26.44 -9.68 -8.90
CA ALA A 537 26.61 -8.43 -9.64
C ALA A 537 27.91 -7.68 -9.31
N VAL A 538 28.55 -7.11 -10.33
CA VAL A 538 29.78 -6.32 -10.20
C VAL A 538 29.60 -4.96 -10.86
N PHE A 539 29.58 -3.91 -10.07
CA PHE A 539 29.26 -2.56 -10.53
C PHE A 539 30.46 -1.64 -10.57
N GLU A 540 30.82 -1.17 -11.76
CA GLU A 540 31.54 0.09 -11.86
C GLU A 540 30.62 1.22 -11.37
N THR A 541 31.04 1.90 -10.30
CA THR A 541 30.27 2.96 -9.65
C THR A 541 31.04 4.27 -9.77
N ALA A 542 30.70 5.09 -10.77
CA ALA A 542 31.38 6.36 -10.99
C ALA A 542 30.98 7.42 -9.95
N ARG A 543 31.97 8.22 -9.51
CA ARG A 543 31.77 9.36 -8.58
C ARG A 543 30.64 10.29 -9.01
N GLY A 544 30.58 10.62 -10.30
CA GLY A 544 29.56 11.51 -10.85
C GLY A 544 28.14 10.96 -10.72
N GLY A 545 27.97 9.64 -10.83
CA GLY A 545 26.67 8.97 -10.64
C GLY A 545 26.27 8.97 -9.16
N LEU A 546 27.20 8.61 -8.27
CA LEU A 546 26.99 8.59 -6.82
C LEU A 546 26.55 9.95 -6.29
N LEU A 547 27.21 11.04 -6.72
CA LEU A 547 26.87 12.40 -6.31
C LEU A 547 25.60 12.96 -6.99
N ARG A 548 25.08 12.30 -8.03
CA ARG A 548 23.86 12.74 -8.74
C ARG A 548 22.60 12.08 -8.22
N GLU A 549 22.68 10.79 -7.91
CA GLU A 549 21.49 9.95 -7.64
C GLU A 549 21.66 9.03 -6.42
N GLY A 550 22.84 8.99 -5.80
CA GLY A 550 23.19 7.97 -4.81
C GLY A 550 23.59 6.63 -5.43
N LEU A 551 23.70 5.60 -4.60
CA LEU A 551 23.98 4.23 -5.01
C LEU A 551 22.72 3.56 -5.62
N ALA A 552 22.96 2.57 -6.48
CA ALA A 552 21.90 1.76 -7.08
C ALA A 552 21.37 0.66 -6.17
N PHE A 553 22.14 0.31 -5.15
CA PHE A 553 21.91 -0.79 -4.21
C PHE A 553 21.97 -0.25 -2.79
N ASP A 554 21.26 -0.93 -1.90
CA ASP A 554 21.22 -0.65 -0.47
C ASP A 554 22.51 -1.09 0.25
N ARG A 555 23.15 -2.15 -0.25
CA ARG A 555 24.37 -2.76 0.30
C ARG A 555 25.19 -3.43 -0.79
N CYS A 556 26.50 -3.49 -0.59
CA CYS A 556 27.41 -4.40 -1.29
C CYS A 556 28.19 -5.24 -0.27
N ASP A 557 28.65 -6.41 -0.71
CA ASP A 557 29.46 -7.33 0.10
C ASP A 557 30.92 -6.93 0.09
N VAL A 558 31.40 -6.43 -1.06
CA VAL A 558 32.77 -5.96 -1.26
C VAL A 558 32.74 -4.61 -1.96
N ALA A 559 33.44 -3.63 -1.38
CA ALA A 559 33.72 -2.36 -2.00
C ALA A 559 35.21 -2.28 -2.35
N VAL A 560 35.52 -2.03 -3.62
CA VAL A 560 36.88 -1.84 -4.13
C VAL A 560 37.04 -0.38 -4.53
N VAL A 561 38.04 0.29 -3.95
CA VAL A 561 38.40 1.67 -4.29
C VAL A 561 39.74 1.63 -5.03
N THR A 562 39.70 1.83 -6.35
CA THR A 562 40.90 1.82 -7.19
C THR A 562 41.54 3.19 -7.22
N ASN A 563 42.79 3.28 -6.72
CA ASN A 563 43.59 4.52 -6.67
C ASN A 563 42.85 5.69 -5.99
N ILE A 564 43.15 5.93 -4.71
CA ILE A 564 42.81 7.19 -4.06
C ILE A 564 43.77 8.24 -4.63
N GLY A 565 43.34 8.97 -5.67
CA GLY A 565 44.08 10.17 -6.09
C GLY A 565 44.00 11.21 -4.98
N GLU A 566 45.09 11.93 -4.73
CA GLU A 566 45.08 13.15 -3.90
C GLU A 566 44.07 14.18 -4.42
#